data_AF-K1TZ61-F1
#
_entry.id   AF-K1TZ61-F1
#
_cell.length_a   1.000
_cell.length_b   1.000
_cell.length_c   1.000
_cell.angle_alpha   90.00
_cell.angle_beta   90.00
_cell.angle_gamma   90.00
#
_symmetry.space_group_name_H-M   'P 1'
#
loop_
_entity.id
_entity.type
_entity.pdbx_description
1 polymer ?
#
loop_
_entity_poly.entity_id
_entity_poly.type
_entity_poly.pdbx_seq_one_letter_code
_entity_poly.pdbx_strand_id
1 'polypeptide(L)'
;MQYDTTKDEKLVPKIESTIDFLMQSIEYSDSDHAYLVERKSDEIKLGGNAIAIVTLSTYAAVFDSDRYDKLIAALANSVLDMQEEDGSYYHVLSFPDFQRKERDRIVYYDGEATFALARAYSITKDSRYLEAAEKALDYFIKNDYTRFLRPLDSVCGKRGHNPRPEGTLSEFRT
;
A
#
# COMPACT_ATOMS: atom_id res chain seq x y z
N MET A 1 7.15 -4.81 -14.43
CA MET A 1 8.64 -4.72 -14.41
C MET A 1 9.14 -4.69 -15.84
N GLN A 2 10.12 -3.86 -16.22
CA GLN A 2 10.53 -3.69 -17.62
C GLN A 2 10.96 -5.00 -18.30
N TYR A 3 11.66 -5.88 -17.57
CA TYR A 3 12.05 -7.19 -18.07
C TYR A 3 10.87 -8.03 -18.57
N ASP A 4 9.69 -7.90 -17.96
CA ASP A 4 8.53 -8.68 -18.36
C ASP A 4 8.03 -8.32 -19.77
N THR A 5 8.18 -7.06 -20.16
CA THR A 5 7.78 -6.57 -21.49
C THR A 5 8.89 -6.75 -22.53
N THR A 6 10.16 -6.51 -22.15
CA THR A 6 11.28 -6.50 -23.10
C THR A 6 11.98 -7.85 -23.24
N LYS A 7 11.88 -8.71 -22.22
CA LYS A 7 12.67 -9.94 -22.05
C LYS A 7 14.19 -9.72 -22.24
N ASP A 8 14.67 -8.50 -21.95
CA ASP A 8 16.09 -8.14 -22.05
C ASP A 8 16.88 -8.71 -20.88
N GLU A 9 17.60 -9.80 -21.13
CA GLU A 9 18.42 -10.51 -20.14
C GLU A 9 19.48 -9.62 -19.46
N LYS A 10 19.89 -8.52 -20.09
CA LYS A 10 20.83 -7.56 -19.47
C LYS A 10 20.27 -6.87 -18.22
N LEU A 11 18.95 -6.92 -18.03
CA LEU A 11 18.29 -6.36 -16.85
C LEU A 11 18.37 -7.28 -15.65
N VAL A 12 18.50 -8.59 -15.83
CA VAL A 12 18.47 -9.59 -14.74
C VAL A 12 19.55 -9.30 -13.69
N PRO A 13 20.84 -9.11 -14.03
CA PRO A 13 21.87 -8.84 -13.03
C PRO A 13 21.63 -7.56 -12.22
N LYS A 14 20.99 -6.55 -12.84
CA LYS A 14 20.64 -5.30 -12.15
C LYS A 14 19.48 -5.48 -11.19
N ILE A 15 18.48 -6.27 -11.58
CA ILE A 15 17.34 -6.63 -10.74
C ILE A 15 17.84 -7.38 -9.51
N GLU A 16 18.66 -8.41 -9.72
CA GLU A 16 19.21 -9.22 -8.64
C GLU A 16 20.09 -8.39 -7.71
N SER A 17 20.99 -7.56 -8.25
CA SER A 17 21.82 -6.66 -7.42
C SER A 17 20.98 -5.67 -6.60
N THR A 18 19.83 -5.23 -7.11
CA THR A 18 18.92 -4.34 -6.37
C THR A 18 18.21 -5.09 -5.25
N ILE A 19 17.80 -6.33 -5.50
CA ILE A 19 17.23 -7.20 -4.47
C ILE A 19 18.29 -7.50 -3.40
N ASP A 20 19.52 -7.82 -3.78
CA ASP A 20 20.62 -8.06 -2.83
C ASP A 20 20.86 -6.84 -1.93
N PHE A 21 20.77 -5.63 -2.48
CA PHE A 21 20.85 -4.39 -1.70
C PHE A 21 19.65 -4.25 -0.73
N LEU A 22 18.42 -4.54 -1.18
CA LEU A 22 17.23 -4.56 -0.33
C LEU A 22 17.40 -5.53 0.84
N MET A 23 17.93 -6.73 0.57
CA MET A 23 18.11 -7.81 1.55
C MET A 23 19.06 -7.41 2.70
N GLN A 24 20.02 -6.51 2.46
CA GLN A 24 20.95 -6.02 3.50
C GLN A 24 20.26 -5.16 4.58
N SER A 25 19.05 -4.66 4.28
CA SER A 25 18.23 -3.86 5.18
C SER A 25 17.09 -4.65 5.81
N ILE A 26 16.98 -5.96 5.55
CA ILE A 26 15.96 -6.81 6.17
C ILE A 26 16.47 -7.31 7.52
N GLU A 27 15.68 -7.10 8.56
CA GLU A 27 15.93 -7.61 9.91
C GLU A 27 14.74 -8.48 10.34
N TYR A 28 15.03 -9.63 10.94
CA TYR A 28 14.02 -10.51 11.52
C TYR A 28 13.87 -10.20 13.00
N SER A 29 12.66 -9.96 13.49
CA SER A 29 12.40 -9.91 14.94
C SER A 29 12.27 -11.32 15.52
N ASP A 30 11.77 -12.26 14.74
CA ASP A 30 11.63 -13.69 15.06
C ASP A 30 11.60 -14.54 13.77
N SER A 31 11.18 -15.81 13.85
CA SER A 31 11.13 -16.69 12.67
C SER A 31 10.08 -16.33 11.64
N ASP A 32 9.03 -15.62 12.04
CA ASP A 32 7.83 -15.36 11.25
C ASP A 32 7.60 -13.87 10.94
N HIS A 33 8.45 -12.97 11.46
CA HIS A 33 8.34 -11.53 11.26
C HIS A 33 9.67 -10.93 10.79
N ALA A 34 9.60 -10.23 9.65
CA ALA A 34 10.73 -9.52 9.07
C ALA A 34 10.35 -8.07 8.77
N TYR A 35 11.33 -7.17 8.80
CA TYR A 35 11.12 -5.75 8.58
C TYR A 35 12.22 -5.16 7.71
N LEU A 36 11.84 -4.24 6.81
CA LEU A 36 12.78 -3.36 6.14
C LEU A 36 13.14 -2.20 7.07
N VAL A 37 14.39 -2.17 7.52
CA VAL A 37 14.92 -1.18 8.46
C VAL A 37 15.63 -0.05 7.72
N GLU A 38 15.19 1.17 7.97
CA GLU A 38 15.89 2.38 7.56
C GLU A 38 16.94 2.78 8.60
N ARG A 39 18.14 2.21 8.48
CA ARG A 39 19.25 2.37 9.45
C ARG A 39 19.73 3.81 9.69
N LYS A 40 19.36 4.76 8.83
CA LYS A 40 19.73 6.18 9.03
C LYS A 40 18.85 6.89 10.05
N SER A 41 17.59 6.46 10.18
CA SER A 41 16.60 7.04 11.08
C SER A 41 16.22 6.11 12.23
N ASP A 42 16.76 4.89 12.24
CA ASP A 42 16.40 3.81 13.18
C ASP A 42 14.87 3.61 13.20
N GLU A 43 14.29 3.54 12.01
CA GLU A 43 12.85 3.40 11.81
C GLU A 43 12.52 2.24 10.88
N ILE A 44 11.35 1.67 11.12
CA ILE A 44 10.70 0.72 10.24
C ILE A 44 9.42 1.39 9.77
N LYS A 45 9.28 1.56 8.45
CA LYS A 45 8.14 2.24 7.83
C LYS A 45 7.23 1.23 7.15
N LEU A 46 5.92 1.37 7.36
CA LEU A 46 4.90 0.53 6.74
C LEU A 46 5.06 0.44 5.22
N GLY A 47 5.17 1.59 4.55
CA GLY A 47 5.39 1.65 3.11
C GLY A 47 6.70 0.97 2.65
N GLY A 48 7.76 1.03 3.47
CA GLY A 48 9.01 0.32 3.19
C GLY A 48 8.83 -1.19 3.14
N ASN A 49 8.15 -1.76 4.14
CA ASN A 49 7.80 -3.19 4.17
C ASN A 49 6.91 -3.56 2.99
N ALA A 50 5.90 -2.73 2.70
CA ALA A 50 5.00 -2.95 1.58
C ALA A 50 5.74 -3.01 0.23
N ILE A 51 6.64 -2.07 -0.03
CA ILE A 51 7.45 -2.04 -1.25
C ILE A 51 8.40 -3.25 -1.33
N ALA A 52 8.94 -3.72 -0.20
CA ALA A 52 9.74 -4.95 -0.18
C ALA A 52 8.90 -6.16 -0.63
N ILE A 53 7.69 -6.34 -0.09
CA ILE A 53 6.76 -7.40 -0.49
C ILE A 53 6.41 -7.29 -1.99
N VAL A 54 6.06 -6.10 -2.46
CA VAL A 54 5.72 -5.87 -3.88
C VAL A 54 6.91 -6.18 -4.79
N THR A 55 8.12 -5.81 -4.39
CA THR A 55 9.34 -6.07 -5.17
C THR A 55 9.61 -7.57 -5.28
N LEU A 56 9.62 -8.29 -4.16
CA LEU A 56 9.91 -9.72 -4.10
C LEU A 56 8.82 -10.55 -4.78
N SER A 57 7.54 -10.25 -4.55
CA SER A 57 6.42 -10.93 -5.23
C SER A 57 6.39 -10.65 -6.74
N THR A 58 6.87 -9.48 -7.17
CA THR A 58 7.02 -9.19 -8.60
C THR A 58 8.16 -9.98 -9.21
N TYR A 59 9.29 -10.11 -8.51
CA TYR A 59 10.37 -10.99 -8.96
C TYR A 59 9.89 -12.44 -9.07
N ALA A 60 9.23 -12.95 -8.03
CA ALA A 60 8.67 -14.31 -8.01
C ALA A 60 7.76 -14.58 -9.22
N ALA A 61 6.83 -13.67 -9.51
CA ALA A 61 5.90 -13.81 -10.63
C ALA A 61 6.57 -13.71 -12.02
N VAL A 62 7.59 -12.86 -12.16
CA VAL A 62 8.26 -12.61 -13.45
C VAL A 62 9.23 -13.74 -13.80
N PHE A 63 9.91 -14.30 -12.80
CA PHE A 63 10.93 -15.33 -12.97
C PHE A 63 10.48 -16.73 -12.58
N ASP A 64 9.19 -16.91 -12.24
CA ASP A 64 8.62 -18.18 -11.76
C ASP A 64 9.46 -18.79 -10.63
N SER A 65 9.73 -17.97 -9.60
CA SER A 65 10.66 -18.29 -8.51
C SER A 65 9.97 -18.26 -7.16
N ASP A 66 10.22 -19.27 -6.34
CA ASP A 66 9.77 -19.41 -4.95
C ASP A 66 10.82 -18.94 -3.92
N ARG A 67 11.96 -18.41 -4.40
CA ARG A 67 13.15 -18.11 -3.58
C ARG A 67 12.86 -17.24 -2.37
N TYR A 68 11.87 -16.36 -2.46
CA TYR A 68 11.56 -15.35 -1.45
C TYR A 68 10.23 -15.58 -0.74
N ASP A 69 9.54 -16.70 -0.98
CA ASP A 69 8.18 -16.92 -0.46
C ASP A 69 8.11 -16.84 1.07
N LYS A 70 9.10 -17.42 1.75
CA LYS A 70 9.20 -17.35 3.22
C LYS A 70 9.41 -15.92 3.71
N LEU A 71 10.25 -15.13 3.03
CA LEU A 71 10.48 -13.74 3.39
C LEU A 71 9.25 -12.87 3.09
N ILE A 72 8.56 -13.12 1.97
CA ILE A 72 7.30 -12.45 1.62
C ILE A 72 6.28 -12.70 2.73
N ALA A 73 6.13 -13.95 3.18
CA ALA A 73 5.25 -14.29 4.31
C ALA A 73 5.67 -13.57 5.59
N ALA A 74 6.97 -13.55 5.91
CA ALA A 74 7.48 -12.91 7.12
C ALA A 74 7.27 -11.38 7.12
N LEU A 75 7.48 -10.72 5.98
CA LEU A 75 7.17 -9.30 5.82
C LEU A 75 5.67 -9.04 5.88
N ALA A 76 4.85 -9.93 5.31
CA ALA A 76 3.40 -9.77 5.31
C ALA A 76 2.81 -9.95 6.72
N ASN A 77 3.33 -10.88 7.53
CA ASN A 77 2.97 -11.01 8.94
C ASN A 77 3.27 -9.72 9.72
N SER A 78 4.45 -9.13 9.51
CA SER A 78 4.79 -7.82 10.08
C SER A 78 3.82 -6.71 9.67
N VAL A 79 3.31 -6.72 8.43
CA VAL A 79 2.29 -5.76 7.97
C VAL A 79 0.93 -6.01 8.65
N LEU A 80 0.57 -7.28 8.91
CA LEU A 80 -0.63 -7.62 9.68
C LEU A 80 -0.56 -7.07 11.11
N ASP A 81 0.59 -7.17 11.78
CA ASP A 81 0.78 -6.64 13.13
C ASP A 81 0.67 -5.10 13.21
N MET A 82 0.94 -4.45 12.08
CA MET A 82 0.79 -3.01 11.92
C MET A 82 -0.63 -2.60 11.52
N GLN A 83 -1.53 -3.55 11.24
CA GLN A 83 -2.96 -3.29 11.01
C GLN A 83 -3.74 -3.29 12.33
N GLU A 84 -4.64 -2.32 12.48
CA GLU A 84 -5.51 -2.19 13.63
C GLU A 84 -6.83 -2.96 13.44
N GLU A 85 -7.57 -3.13 14.54
CA GLU A 85 -8.83 -3.87 14.53
C GLU A 85 -9.91 -3.24 13.63
N ASP A 86 -9.84 -1.95 13.31
CA ASP A 86 -10.79 -1.29 12.41
C ASP A 86 -10.38 -1.33 10.93
N GLY A 87 -9.20 -1.90 10.61
CA GLY A 87 -8.64 -1.95 9.26
C GLY A 87 -7.68 -0.80 8.91
N SER A 88 -7.54 0.20 9.80
CA SER A 88 -6.50 1.23 9.66
C SER A 88 -5.11 0.68 9.94
N TYR A 89 -4.05 1.43 9.61
CA TYR A 89 -2.68 1.03 9.85
C TYR A 89 -1.94 1.96 10.79
N TYR A 90 -0.86 1.42 11.36
CA TYR A 90 0.16 2.14 12.08
C TYR A 90 1.42 2.28 11.20
N HIS A 91 1.99 3.48 11.07
CA HIS A 91 2.92 3.75 9.97
C HIS A 91 4.39 3.52 10.30
N VAL A 92 4.83 3.70 11.56
CA VAL A 92 6.27 3.72 11.88
C VAL A 92 6.58 3.05 13.20
N LEU A 93 7.38 1.99 13.17
CA LEU A 93 7.98 1.41 14.37
C LEU A 93 9.40 1.96 14.58
N SER A 94 9.86 2.01 15.84
CA SER A 94 11.26 2.24 16.17
C SER A 94 12.08 0.96 16.00
N PHE A 95 13.35 1.14 15.63
CA PHE A 95 14.35 0.08 15.65
C PHE A 95 15.42 0.46 16.69
N PRO A 96 15.98 -0.48 17.47
CA PRO A 96 15.87 -1.95 17.39
C PRO A 96 14.79 -2.60 18.27
N ASP A 97 13.92 -1.82 18.93
CA ASP A 97 12.96 -2.35 19.90
C ASP A 97 11.58 -2.70 19.31
N PHE A 98 11.36 -2.42 18.02
CA PHE A 98 10.14 -2.68 17.27
C PHE A 98 8.89 -2.03 17.87
N GLN A 99 9.06 -0.97 18.68
CA GLN A 99 7.95 -0.31 19.36
C GLN A 99 7.22 0.67 18.44
N ARG A 100 5.93 0.86 18.71
CA ARG A 100 5.10 1.83 18.01
C ARG A 100 5.66 3.25 18.22
N LYS A 101 6.16 3.90 17.16
CA LYS A 101 6.73 5.26 17.17
C LYS A 101 5.79 6.35 16.64
N GLU A 102 5.24 6.19 15.45
CA GLU A 102 4.30 7.16 14.85
C GLU A 102 3.14 6.46 14.12
N ARG A 103 1.91 6.86 14.47
CA ARG A 103 0.69 6.26 13.90
C ARG A 103 0.49 6.68 12.45
N ASP A 104 0.43 7.98 12.20
CA ASP A 104 0.04 8.54 10.90
C ASP A 104 1.19 9.38 10.34
N ARG A 105 1.81 8.95 9.24
CA ARG A 105 2.91 9.70 8.60
C ARG A 105 2.64 10.09 7.15
N ILE A 106 2.27 9.14 6.32
CA ILE A 106 2.03 9.32 4.88
C ILE A 106 0.82 8.49 4.47
N VAL A 107 -0.24 9.15 3.99
CA VAL A 107 -1.51 8.49 3.65
C VAL A 107 -1.40 7.38 2.61
N TYR A 108 -0.40 7.43 1.73
CA TYR A 108 -0.21 6.41 0.70
C TYR A 108 0.32 5.08 1.25
N TYR A 109 0.87 5.05 2.47
CA TYR A 109 1.35 3.80 3.08
C TYR A 109 0.22 2.80 3.30
N ASP A 110 -0.97 3.28 3.61
CA ASP A 110 -2.16 2.44 3.75
C ASP A 110 -2.47 1.68 2.46
N GLY A 111 -2.43 2.39 1.32
CA GLY A 111 -2.65 1.80 0.00
C GLY A 111 -1.53 0.84 -0.41
N GLU A 112 -0.27 1.21 -0.14
CA GLU A 112 0.89 0.34 -0.40
C GLU A 112 0.80 -0.96 0.42
N ALA A 113 0.51 -0.87 1.72
CA ALA A 113 0.37 -2.02 2.60
C ALA A 113 -0.80 -2.93 2.19
N THR A 114 -1.95 -2.34 1.88
CA THR A 114 -3.13 -3.07 1.40
C THR A 114 -2.81 -3.84 0.11
N PHE A 115 -2.14 -3.18 -0.84
CA PHE A 115 -1.72 -3.82 -2.08
C PHE A 115 -0.67 -4.91 -1.84
N ALA A 116 0.27 -4.68 -0.92
CA ALA A 116 1.29 -5.65 -0.54
C ALA A 116 0.66 -6.92 0.06
N LEU A 117 -0.35 -6.80 0.92
CA LEU A 117 -1.08 -7.94 1.48
C LEU A 117 -1.79 -8.75 0.37
N ALA A 118 -2.46 -8.09 -0.57
CA ALA A 118 -3.05 -8.77 -1.73
C ALA A 118 -1.99 -9.49 -2.58
N ARG A 119 -0.80 -8.90 -2.74
CA ARG A 119 0.33 -9.54 -3.45
C ARG A 119 0.89 -10.72 -2.65
N ALA A 120 1.03 -10.62 -1.34
CA ALA A 120 1.45 -11.72 -0.48
C ALA A 120 0.48 -12.90 -0.60
N TYR A 121 -0.83 -12.66 -0.53
CA TYR A 121 -1.86 -13.68 -0.77
C TYR A 121 -1.67 -14.38 -2.12
N SER A 122 -1.34 -13.64 -3.18
CA SER A 122 -1.15 -14.24 -4.51
C SER A 122 -0.03 -15.29 -4.55
N ILE A 123 0.98 -15.17 -3.68
CA ILE A 123 2.12 -16.07 -3.53
C ILE A 123 1.80 -17.18 -2.52
N THR A 124 1.43 -16.82 -1.29
CA THR A 124 1.31 -17.75 -0.16
C THR A 124 0.00 -18.52 -0.10
N LYS A 125 -1.06 -17.97 -0.73
CA LYS A 125 -2.46 -18.41 -0.61
C LYS A 125 -3.02 -18.38 0.83
N ASP A 126 -2.37 -17.69 1.76
CA ASP A 126 -2.85 -17.51 3.13
C ASP A 126 -3.98 -16.46 3.17
N SER A 127 -5.19 -16.90 3.52
CA SER A 127 -6.39 -16.05 3.48
C SER A 127 -6.33 -14.85 4.42
N ARG A 128 -5.52 -14.92 5.49
CA ARG A 128 -5.36 -13.81 6.45
C ARG A 128 -4.92 -12.51 5.77
N TYR A 129 -4.06 -12.62 4.75
CA TYR A 129 -3.59 -11.45 4.01
C TYR A 129 -4.69 -10.83 3.14
N LEU A 130 -5.53 -11.67 2.52
CA LEU A 130 -6.65 -11.19 1.71
C LEU A 130 -7.72 -10.54 2.58
N GLU A 131 -8.10 -11.21 3.68
CA GLU A 131 -9.08 -10.70 4.65
C GLU A 131 -8.63 -9.36 5.25
N ALA A 132 -7.35 -9.23 5.59
CA ALA A 132 -6.77 -7.96 6.06
C ALA A 132 -6.81 -6.87 5.00
N ALA A 133 -6.52 -7.18 3.74
CA ALA A 133 -6.61 -6.22 2.64
C ALA A 133 -8.06 -5.75 2.42
N GLU A 134 -9.04 -6.66 2.44
CA GLU A 134 -10.47 -6.33 2.34
C GLU A 134 -10.91 -5.41 3.48
N LYS A 135 -10.49 -5.72 4.70
CA LYS A 135 -10.77 -4.91 5.89
C LYS A 135 -10.20 -3.48 5.79
N ALA A 136 -9.00 -3.33 5.26
CA ALA A 136 -8.42 -2.02 5.00
C ALA A 136 -9.21 -1.24 3.95
N LEU A 137 -9.65 -1.89 2.87
CA LEU A 137 -10.49 -1.26 1.84
C LEU A 137 -11.84 -0.78 2.42
N ASP A 138 -12.48 -1.58 3.27
CA ASP A 138 -13.69 -1.18 3.98
C ASP A 138 -13.45 0.06 4.85
N TYR A 139 -12.33 0.12 5.55
CA TYR A 139 -11.91 1.30 6.30
C TYR A 139 -11.72 2.52 5.39
N PHE A 140 -11.09 2.36 4.22
CA PHE A 140 -10.85 3.46 3.28
C PHE A 140 -12.15 4.05 2.74
N ILE A 141 -13.13 3.18 2.40
CA ILE A 141 -14.45 3.58 1.90
C ILE A 141 -15.19 4.33 3.00
N LYS A 142 -15.23 3.78 4.22
CA LYS A 142 -15.91 4.39 5.37
C LYS A 142 -15.35 5.77 5.72
N ASN A 143 -14.05 6.00 5.50
CA ASN A 143 -13.36 7.24 5.87
C ASN A 143 -13.12 8.21 4.68
N ASP A 144 -13.77 8.00 3.54
CA ASP A 144 -13.65 8.81 2.31
C ASP A 144 -12.20 9.09 1.88
N TYR A 145 -11.41 8.04 1.69
CA TYR A 145 -10.02 8.18 1.25
C TYR A 145 -9.87 8.86 -0.12
N THR A 146 -10.93 8.91 -0.93
CA THR A 146 -10.93 9.63 -2.22
C THR A 146 -10.56 11.10 -2.06
N ARG A 147 -10.81 11.72 -0.90
CA ARG A 147 -10.38 13.08 -0.58
C ARG A 147 -8.87 13.32 -0.72
N PHE A 148 -8.05 12.29 -0.48
CA PHE A 148 -6.59 12.37 -0.59
C PHE A 148 -6.08 12.19 -2.02
N LEU A 149 -6.93 11.63 -2.89
CA LEU A 149 -6.66 11.45 -4.32
C LEU A 149 -7.20 12.59 -5.19
N ARG A 150 -7.83 13.61 -4.57
CA ARG A 150 -8.37 14.78 -5.28
C ARG A 150 -7.38 15.96 -5.30
N PRO A 151 -6.67 16.17 -6.41
CA PRO A 151 -6.46 17.49 -6.96
C PRO A 151 -7.40 17.70 -8.16
N LEU A 152 -8.27 18.73 -8.11
CA LEU A 152 -9.06 19.33 -9.23
C LEU A 152 -10.59 19.07 -9.35
N ASP A 153 -11.31 18.50 -8.39
CA ASP A 153 -12.79 18.53 -8.47
C ASP A 153 -13.40 19.93 -8.26
N SER A 154 -12.62 20.88 -7.73
CA SER A 154 -13.05 22.27 -7.56
C SER A 154 -13.11 23.08 -8.87
N VAL A 155 -12.67 22.53 -10.00
CA VAL A 155 -12.73 23.21 -11.32
C VAL A 155 -13.85 22.69 -12.21
N CYS A 156 -14.38 21.48 -11.98
CA CYS A 156 -15.39 20.88 -12.88
C CYS A 156 -16.84 20.88 -12.34
N GLY A 157 -17.11 21.48 -11.18
CA GLY A 157 -18.44 21.48 -10.56
C GLY A 157 -19.28 22.76 -10.63
N LYS A 158 -18.79 23.88 -11.20
CA LYS A 158 -19.51 25.18 -11.21
C LYS A 158 -19.81 25.77 -12.58
N ARG A 159 -20.05 24.94 -13.61
CA ARG A 159 -20.67 25.42 -14.85
C ARG A 159 -21.89 24.56 -15.18
N GLY A 160 -23.07 25.16 -15.04
CA GLY A 160 -24.25 24.75 -15.80
C GLY A 160 -25.44 24.20 -15.01
N HIS A 161 -25.93 24.94 -14.02
CA HIS A 161 -27.37 24.92 -13.75
C HIS A 161 -27.83 26.32 -13.33
N ASN A 162 -28.12 27.15 -14.33
CA ASN A 162 -29.02 28.28 -14.10
C ASN A 162 -30.43 27.77 -14.44
N PRO A 163 -31.31 27.51 -13.45
CA PRO A 163 -32.70 27.23 -13.78
C PRO A 163 -33.28 28.47 -14.45
N ARG A 164 -33.88 28.29 -15.63
CA ARG A 164 -34.66 29.35 -16.28
C ARG A 164 -35.80 29.73 -15.34
N PRO A 165 -36.11 31.01 -15.12
CA PRO A 165 -37.31 31.37 -14.38
C PRO A 165 -38.53 30.94 -15.20
N GLU A 166 -39.30 30.00 -14.66
CA GLU A 166 -40.64 29.70 -15.14
C GLU A 166 -41.51 30.96 -14.94
N GLY A 167 -42.10 31.43 -16.04
CA GLY A 167 -43.00 32.57 -16.01
C GLY A 167 -44.29 32.21 -15.31
N THR A 168 -44.61 32.92 -14.24
CA THR A 168 -45.98 33.05 -13.74
C THR A 168 -46.62 34.28 -14.36
N LEU A 169 -47.52 34.03 -15.32
CA LEU A 169 -48.55 34.96 -15.78
C LEU A 169 -49.77 34.83 -14.86
N SER A 170 -50.16 35.96 -14.24
CA SER A 170 -51.49 36.37 -13.72
C SER A 170 -51.24 37.13 -12.41
N GLU A 171 -51.73 38.35 -12.16
CA GLU A 171 -53.05 38.88 -12.49
C GLU A 171 -53.05 40.41 -12.64
N PHE A 172 -53.92 40.88 -13.54
CA PHE A 172 -54.49 42.22 -13.59
C PHE A 172 -55.60 42.36 -12.52
N ARG A 173 -55.56 43.45 -11.74
CA ARG A 173 -56.67 44.18 -11.03
C ARG A 173 -56.00 44.96 -9.88
N THR A 174 -56.16 46.26 -9.66
CA THR A 174 -57.15 47.27 -10.07
C THR A 174 -56.46 48.62 -10.03
#